data_AF-A0A4C1TPG7-F1
#
_entry.id   AF-A0A4C1TPG7-F1
#
_cell.length_a   1.000
_cell.length_b   1.000
_cell.length_c   1.000
_cell.angle_alpha   90.00
_cell.angle_beta   90.00
_cell.angle_gamma   90.00
#
_symmetry.space_group_name_H-M   'P 1'
#
loop_
_entity.id
_entity.type
_entity.pdbx_description
1 polymer ?
#
loop_
_entity_poly.entity_id
_entity_poly.type
_entity_poly.pdbx_seq_one_letter_code
_entity_poly.pdbx_strand_id
1 'polypeptide(L)'
;MLQECSKIAEFNNFHTMNLYNEMTQPVTDRPRYCHKIITQSGIVIRSCFDGNAVDKNATCALLDRRGRESSDPNRQLKHCSVCDTDNCNGADAPIASLSLALAAAVLAYFSYRQ
;
A
#
# COMPACT_ATOMS: atom_id res chain seq x y z
N MET A 1 5.63 21.62 2.45
CA MET A 1 6.47 20.42 2.30
C MET A 1 5.65 19.38 1.54
N LEU A 2 6.17 18.86 0.42
CA LEU A 2 5.52 17.78 -0.32
C LEU A 2 5.77 16.48 0.43
N GLN A 3 4.72 15.80 0.83
CA GLN A 3 4.81 14.51 1.52
C GLN A 3 5.29 13.43 0.56
N GLU A 4 6.30 12.65 0.96
CA GLU A 4 6.89 11.61 0.13
C GLU A 4 6.29 10.25 0.49
N CYS A 5 5.52 9.65 -0.42
CA CYS A 5 5.04 8.28 -0.24
C CYS A 5 5.95 7.29 -0.98
N SER A 6 5.98 6.04 -0.50
CA SER A 6 6.70 4.95 -1.14
C SER A 6 6.09 4.69 -2.52
N LYS A 7 6.79 5.08 -3.59
CA LYS A 7 6.38 4.84 -4.97
C LYS A 7 6.71 3.41 -5.38
N ILE A 8 5.86 2.46 -5.03
CA ILE A 8 5.82 1.16 -5.71
C ILE A 8 4.44 1.02 -6.31
N ALA A 9 4.35 1.40 -7.58
CA ALA A 9 3.31 0.91 -8.45
C ALA A 9 3.88 -0.36 -9.09
N GLU A 10 3.54 -1.52 -8.52
CA GLU A 10 3.82 -2.78 -9.19
C GLU A 10 2.84 -2.89 -10.36
N PHE A 11 3.27 -2.33 -11.50
CA PHE A 11 2.50 -2.25 -12.73
C PHE A 11 2.44 -3.61 -13.41
N ASN A 12 1.56 -4.48 -12.94
CA ASN A 12 1.00 -5.50 -13.84
C ASN A 12 0.05 -4.78 -14.81
N ASN A 13 0.64 -4.32 -15.92
CA ASN A 13 0.00 -3.69 -17.08
C ASN A 13 -1.36 -4.33 -17.40
N PHE A 14 -2.46 -3.62 -17.16
CA PHE A 14 -3.53 -3.33 -18.15
C PHE A 14 -4.84 -2.79 -17.53
N HIS A 15 -5.08 -2.90 -16.21
CA HIS A 15 -6.40 -2.60 -15.63
C HIS A 15 -6.45 -1.49 -14.56
N THR A 16 -5.30 -1.01 -14.08
CA THR A 16 -5.21 0.03 -13.03
C THR A 16 -5.24 1.48 -13.53
N MET A 17 -5.12 1.73 -14.84
CA MET A 17 -5.22 3.09 -15.41
C MET A 17 -6.56 3.77 -15.09
N ASN A 18 -7.65 3.01 -14.97
CA ASN A 18 -8.95 3.57 -14.63
C ASN A 18 -9.09 3.95 -13.15
N LEU A 19 -8.50 3.17 -12.23
CA LEU A 19 -8.49 3.53 -10.80
C LEU A 19 -7.65 4.78 -10.55
N TYR A 20 -6.52 4.92 -11.23
CA TYR A 20 -5.65 6.09 -11.11
C TYR A 20 -6.32 7.36 -11.67
N ASN A 21 -6.89 7.28 -12.88
CA ASN A 21 -7.56 8.43 -13.51
C ASN A 21 -8.79 8.93 -12.73
N GLU A 22 -9.50 8.06 -12.01
CA GLU A 22 -10.61 8.47 -11.14
C GLU A 22 -10.15 9.16 -9.85
N MET A 23 -8.89 9.00 -9.44
CA MET A 23 -8.39 9.47 -8.15
C MET A 23 -7.43 10.68 -8.25
N THR A 24 -7.00 11.06 -9.45
CA THR A 24 -6.07 12.19 -9.65
C THR A 24 -6.72 13.37 -10.35
N GLN A 25 -7.29 14.28 -9.57
CA GLN A 25 -7.17 15.71 -9.86
C GLN A 25 -6.41 16.36 -8.70
N PRO A 26 -5.14 16.74 -8.89
CA PRO A 26 -4.38 17.39 -7.84
C PRO A 26 -5.01 18.75 -7.52
N VAL A 27 -5.56 18.90 -6.32
CA VAL A 27 -6.04 20.18 -5.79
C VAL A 27 -4.91 20.73 -4.94
N THR A 28 -4.29 21.83 -5.39
CA THR A 28 -3.04 22.40 -4.88
C THR A 28 -3.04 22.90 -3.43
N ASP A 29 -4.05 22.56 -2.62
CA ASP A 29 -4.20 23.08 -1.25
C ASP A 29 -4.80 22.07 -0.25
N ARG A 30 -4.84 20.77 -0.60
CA ARG A 30 -5.40 19.72 0.26
C ARG A 30 -4.29 18.90 0.94
N PRO A 31 -4.51 18.46 2.20
CA PRO A 31 -3.57 17.57 2.87
C PRO A 31 -3.47 16.26 2.09
N ARG A 32 -2.24 15.79 1.90
CA ARG A 32 -1.94 14.54 1.18
C ARG A 32 -1.77 13.41 2.17
N TYR A 33 -2.36 12.26 1.85
CA TYR A 33 -2.23 11.05 2.65
C TYR A 33 -1.71 9.90 1.80
N CYS A 34 -0.78 9.13 2.35
CA CYS A 34 -0.26 7.93 1.71
C CYS A 34 -1.26 6.79 1.91
N HIS A 35 -1.57 6.10 0.81
CA HIS A 35 -2.46 4.95 0.81
C HIS A 35 -1.71 3.69 0.40
N LYS A 36 -2.07 2.57 1.01
CA LYS A 36 -1.69 1.22 0.61
C LYS A 36 -2.95 0.42 0.37
N ILE A 37 -3.21 0.12 -0.89
CA ILE A 37 -4.39 -0.59 -1.37
C ILE A 37 -3.95 -1.98 -1.83
N ILE A 38 -4.61 -3.01 -1.33
CA ILE A 38 -4.39 -4.40 -1.70
C ILE A 38 -5.72 -4.96 -2.20
N THR A 39 -5.75 -5.44 -3.44
CA THR A 39 -6.95 -6.05 -4.04
C THR A 39 -7.05 -7.53 -3.66
N GLN A 40 -8.21 -8.15 -3.88
CA GLN A 40 -8.39 -9.59 -3.70
C GLN A 40 -7.51 -10.40 -4.65
N SER A 41 -7.22 -9.88 -5.85
CA SER A 41 -6.26 -10.47 -6.80
C SER A 41 -4.79 -10.36 -6.37
N GLY A 42 -4.49 -9.61 -5.30
CA GLY A 42 -3.13 -9.43 -4.78
C GLY A 42 -2.37 -8.25 -5.38
N ILE A 43 -3.03 -7.38 -6.15
CA ILE A 43 -2.41 -6.15 -6.67
C ILE A 43 -2.19 -5.19 -5.50
N VAL A 44 -0.97 -4.67 -5.38
CA VAL A 44 -0.59 -3.68 -4.37
C VAL A 44 -0.41 -2.32 -5.04
N ILE A 45 -1.22 -1.34 -4.64
CA ILE A 45 -1.14 0.05 -5.11
C ILE A 45 -0.72 0.93 -3.94
N ARG A 46 0.38 1.68 -4.13
CA ARG A 46 0.89 2.65 -3.16
C ARG A 46 0.92 4.04 -3.80
N SER A 47 0.13 4.98 -3.26
CA SER A 47 0.04 6.33 -3.83
C SER A 47 -0.29 7.37 -2.75
N CYS A 48 0.07 8.64 -3.01
CA CYS A 48 -0.48 9.78 -2.28
C CYS A 48 -1.83 10.14 -2.91
N PHE A 49 -2.84 10.42 -2.09
CA PHE A 49 -4.06 11.09 -2.55
C PHE A 49 -4.33 12.33 -1.72
N ASP A 50 -4.88 13.36 -2.35
CA ASP A 50 -5.39 14.54 -1.67
C ASP A 50 -6.65 14.12 -0.89
N GLY A 51 -6.65 14.32 0.42
CA GLY A 51 -7.74 13.88 1.31
C GLY A 51 -8.37 15.00 2.11
N ASN A 52 -9.40 14.64 2.87
CA ASN A 52 -9.99 15.52 3.87
C ASN A 52 -9.29 15.28 5.22
N ALA A 53 -8.83 16.33 5.90
CA ALA A 53 -8.22 16.19 7.22
C ALA A 53 -9.19 15.64 8.29
N VAL A 54 -10.49 15.88 8.10
CA VAL A 54 -11.55 15.41 9.01
C VAL A 54 -11.81 13.92 8.84
N ASP A 55 -11.62 13.38 7.63
CA ASP A 55 -11.82 11.97 7.32
C ASP A 55 -10.74 11.47 6.36
N LYS A 56 -9.62 11.02 6.97
CA LYS A 56 -8.48 10.44 6.25
C LYS A 56 -8.86 9.13 5.54
N ASN A 57 -9.91 8.43 5.99
CA ASN A 57 -10.29 7.11 5.50
C ASN A 57 -11.34 7.15 4.37
N ALA A 58 -11.86 8.34 4.03
CA ALA A 58 -12.90 8.52 3.02
C ALA A 58 -12.58 7.81 1.70
N THR A 59 -11.33 7.91 1.22
CA THR A 59 -10.88 7.26 -0.02
C THR A 59 -10.97 5.73 0.08
N CYS A 60 -10.48 5.13 1.17
CA CYS A 60 -10.58 3.68 1.39
C CYS A 60 -12.04 3.22 1.48
N ALA A 61 -12.91 3.96 2.16
CA ALA A 61 -14.33 3.63 2.27
C ALA A 61 -15.05 3.69 0.90
N LEU A 62 -14.74 4.70 0.08
CA LEU A 62 -15.27 4.83 -1.28
C LEU A 62 -14.82 3.70 -2.19
N LEU A 63 -13.55 3.30 -2.10
CA LEU A 63 -13.03 2.18 -2.86
C LEU A 63 -13.66 0.87 -2.40
N ASP A 64 -13.82 0.65 -1.10
CA ASP A 64 -14.38 -0.59 -0.55
C ASP A 64 -15.83 -0.77 -0.99
N ARG A 65 -16.63 0.30 -0.89
CA ARG A 65 -18.00 0.30 -1.38
C ARG A 65 -18.10 -0.05 -2.87
N ARG A 66 -17.29 0.60 -3.72
CA ARG A 66 -17.28 0.33 -5.17
C ARG A 66 -16.75 -1.07 -5.50
N GLY A 67 -15.77 -1.55 -4.74
CA GLY A 67 -15.21 -2.88 -4.90
C GLY A 67 -16.24 -3.97 -4.60
N ARG A 68 -17.05 -3.82 -3.54
CA ARG A 68 -18.12 -4.76 -3.16
C ARG A 68 -19.22 -4.89 -4.21
N GLU A 69 -19.47 -3.82 -4.98
CA GLU A 69 -20.44 -3.82 -6.08
C GLU A 69 -19.87 -4.50 -7.36
N SER A 70 -18.58 -4.82 -7.38
CA SER A 70 -17.91 -5.42 -8.54
C SER A 70 -17.66 -6.93 -8.38
N SER A 71 -17.93 -7.70 -9.42
CA SER A 71 -17.53 -9.11 -9.51
C SER A 71 -16.06 -9.32 -9.88
N ASP A 72 -15.33 -8.26 -10.25
CA ASP A 72 -13.92 -8.34 -10.64
C ASP A 72 -13.00 -8.34 -9.40
N PRO A 73 -12.21 -9.40 -9.16
CA PRO A 73 -11.31 -9.47 -8.01
C PRO A 73 -10.19 -8.40 -8.02
N ASN A 74 -9.92 -7.76 -9.17
CA ASN A 74 -9.01 -6.62 -9.27
C ASN A 74 -9.61 -5.32 -8.73
N ARG A 75 -10.94 -5.25 -8.62
CA ARG A 75 -11.66 -4.08 -8.09
C ARG A 75 -12.07 -4.29 -6.63
N GLN A 76 -12.20 -5.54 -6.19
CA GLN A 76 -12.48 -5.87 -4.81
C GLN A 76 -11.27 -5.62 -3.92
N LEU A 77 -11.48 -4.90 -2.82
CA LEU A 77 -10.46 -4.66 -1.82
C LEU A 77 -10.30 -5.86 -0.88
N LYS A 78 -9.05 -6.19 -0.62
CA LYS A 78 -8.63 -7.08 0.46
C LYS A 78 -8.19 -6.27 1.67
N HIS A 79 -7.46 -5.17 1.44
CA HIS A 79 -6.97 -4.30 2.50
C HIS A 79 -6.77 -2.87 1.96
N CYS A 80 -7.08 -1.87 2.77
CA CYS A 80 -6.79 -0.46 2.48
C CYS A 80 -6.36 0.21 3.77
N SER A 81 -5.19 0.86 3.76
CA SER A 81 -4.69 1.64 4.89
C SER A 81 -4.22 3.02 4.45
N VAL A 82 -4.36 3.98 5.37
CA VAL A 82 -4.03 5.39 5.18
C VAL A 82 -3.06 5.83 6.26
N CYS A 83 -2.04 6.59 5.89
CA CYS A 83 -1.05 7.11 6.82
C CYS A 83 -0.54 8.49 6.37
N ASP A 84 0.01 9.25 7.31
CA ASP A 84 0.35 10.67 7.17
C ASP A 84 1.81 10.99 7.52
N THR A 85 2.69 9.99 7.48
CA THR A 85 4.15 10.16 7.59
C THR A 85 4.84 9.81 6.27
N ASP A 86 6.09 10.24 6.09
CA ASP A 86 6.82 9.93 4.86
C ASP A 86 7.10 8.42 4.76
N ASN A 87 6.93 7.85 3.57
CA ASN A 87 7.14 6.45 3.22
C ASN A 87 6.36 5.41 4.05
N CYS A 88 5.33 5.83 4.77
CA CYS A 88 4.55 4.99 5.67
C CYS A 88 3.71 3.91 4.99
N ASN A 89 3.42 4.07 3.69
CA ASN A 89 2.69 3.09 2.88
C ASN A 89 3.61 2.03 2.24
N GLY A 90 4.86 1.95 2.69
CA GLY A 90 5.85 0.98 2.23
C GLY A 90 5.45 -0.48 2.45
N ALA A 91 6.32 -1.38 1.97
CA ALA A 91 6.16 -2.80 2.25
C ALA A 91 6.30 -3.04 3.77
N ASP A 92 5.32 -3.73 4.36
CA ASP A 92 5.52 -4.36 5.66
C ASP A 92 6.45 -5.56 5.41
N ALA A 93 7.75 -5.35 5.36
CA ALA A 93 8.71 -6.46 5.42
C ALA A 93 10.05 -5.97 5.95
N PRO A 94 10.39 -6.44 7.16
CA PRO A 94 11.47 -7.41 7.20
C PRO A 94 11.18 -8.59 8.17
N ILE A 95 9.95 -9.11 8.23
CA ILE A 95 9.73 -10.37 9.00
C ILE A 95 10.52 -11.52 8.36
N ALA A 96 10.67 -11.52 7.02
CA ALA A 96 11.54 -12.47 6.32
C ALA A 96 13.03 -12.30 6.69
N SER A 97 13.50 -11.07 6.90
CA SER A 97 14.89 -10.80 7.29
C SER A 97 15.16 -11.25 8.73
N LEU A 98 14.18 -11.13 9.63
CA LEU A 98 14.30 -11.62 11.00
C LEU A 98 14.42 -13.15 11.02
N SER A 99 13.57 -13.84 10.25
CA SER A 99 13.61 -15.30 10.12
C SER A 99 14.93 -15.79 9.50
N LEU A 100 15.44 -15.10 8.47
CA LEU A 100 16.75 -15.42 7.88
C LEU A 100 17.90 -15.16 8.85
N ALA A 101 17.87 -14.04 9.58
CA ALA A 101 18.91 -13.70 10.56
C ALA A 101 18.94 -14.70 11.72
N LEU A 102 17.77 -15.18 12.18
CA LEU A 102 17.69 -16.20 13.21
C LEU A 102 18.24 -17.54 12.72
N ALA A 103 17.89 -17.96 11.50
CA ALA A 103 18.40 -19.20 10.91
C ALA A 103 19.93 -19.16 10.72
N ALA A 104 20.47 -18.03 10.26
CA ALA A 104 21.91 -17.82 10.12
C ALA A 104 22.63 -17.85 11.49
N ALA A 105 22.05 -17.25 12.52
CA ALA A 105 22.61 -17.27 13.88
C ALA A 105 22.65 -18.68 14.47
N VAL A 106 21.59 -19.49 14.26
CA VAL A 106 21.54 -20.89 14.69
C VAL A 106 22.61 -21.73 13.97
N LEU A 107 22.71 -21.60 12.64
CA LEU A 107 23.73 -22.30 11.87
C LEU A 107 25.15 -21.93 12.32
N ALA A 108 25.44 -20.64 12.48
CA ALA A 108 26.74 -20.17 12.95
C ALA A 108 27.11 -20.73 14.34
N TYR A 109 26.14 -20.83 15.26
CA TYR A 109 26.36 -21.40 16.58
C TYR A 109 26.75 -22.89 16.53
N PHE A 110 26.07 -23.69 15.69
CA PHE A 110 26.39 -25.10 15.53
C PHE A 110 27.70 -25.33 14.79
N SER A 111 28.00 -24.53 13.76
CA SER A 111 29.28 -24.60 13.04
C SER A 111 30.48 -24.19 13.89
N TYR A 112 30.31 -23.33 14.89
CA TYR A 112 31.36 -22.94 15.82
C TYR A 112 31.63 -23.99 16.92
N ARG A 113 30.66 -24.86 17.21
CA ARG A 113 30.76 -25.88 18.28
C ARG A 113 31.18 -27.27 17.80
N GLN A 114 31.28 -27.51 16.49
CA GLN A 114 31.92 -28.70 15.91
C GLN A 114 33.42 -28.49 15.75
#